data_AF-G3JK20-F1
#
_entry.id   AF-G3JK20-F1
#
_cell.length_a   1.000
_cell.length_b   1.000
_cell.length_c   1.000
_cell.angle_alpha   90.00
_cell.angle_beta   90.00
_cell.angle_gamma   90.00
#
_symmetry.space_group_name_H-M   'P 1'
#
loop_
_entity.id
_entity.type
_entity.pdbx_description
1 polymer ?
#
loop_
_entity_poly.entity_id
_entity_poly.type
_entity_poly.pdbx_seq_one_letter_code
_entity_poly.pdbx_strand_id
1 'polypeptide(L)'
;MDAIASLPYSHLRAILVALCHDRYTRAKVVDMANKLAAAPPRCNGHDLALCVQCAQAFSVIWRSDNSCRFHPGSRFADMDDDTWADYGGEPKDLETDEYMAEWPDAFIWDCCEERGSAAGCQTGPHKSQS
;
A
#
# COMPACT_ATOMS: atom_id res chain seq x y z
N MET A 1 -11.21 -19.59 10.15
CA MET A 1 -11.12 -19.35 8.71
C MET A 1 -11.64 -17.97 8.45
N ASP A 2 -10.89 -17.16 7.71
CA ASP A 2 -11.33 -15.83 7.29
C ASP A 2 -12.60 -15.94 6.44
N ALA A 3 -13.65 -15.21 6.81
CA ALA A 3 -14.93 -15.24 6.09
C ALA A 3 -14.75 -14.78 4.64
N ILE A 4 -13.81 -13.86 4.38
CA ILE A 4 -13.55 -13.30 3.05
C ILE A 4 -13.01 -14.39 2.11
N ALA A 5 -12.09 -15.23 2.58
CA ALA A 5 -11.47 -16.29 1.78
C ALA A 5 -12.45 -17.37 1.30
N SER A 6 -13.60 -17.51 1.96
CA SER A 6 -14.63 -18.49 1.60
C SER A 6 -15.66 -18.00 0.57
N LEU A 7 -15.62 -16.71 0.22
CA LEU A 7 -16.59 -16.10 -0.67
C LEU A 7 -16.32 -16.44 -2.15
N PRO A 8 -17.37 -16.70 -2.95
CA PRO A 8 -17.27 -16.73 -4.40
C PRO A 8 -16.67 -15.44 -4.98
N TYR A 9 -15.89 -15.55 -6.06
CA TYR A 9 -15.30 -14.39 -6.76
C TYR A 9 -16.32 -13.31 -7.17
N SER A 10 -17.56 -13.71 -7.47
CA SER A 10 -18.65 -12.78 -7.78
C SER A 10 -19.00 -11.89 -6.58
N HIS A 11 -19.06 -12.46 -5.37
CA HIS A 11 -19.30 -11.70 -4.14
C HIS A 11 -18.11 -10.81 -3.80
N LEU A 12 -16.88 -11.29 -3.95
CA LEU A 12 -15.67 -10.47 -3.76
C LEU A 12 -15.67 -9.25 -4.70
N ARG A 13 -16.03 -9.45 -5.98
CA ARG A 13 -16.17 -8.36 -6.94
C ARG A 13 -17.27 -7.38 -6.56
N ALA A 14 -18.43 -7.86 -6.11
CA ALA A 14 -19.53 -7.00 -5.69
C ALA A 14 -19.17 -6.15 -4.46
N ILE A 15 -18.52 -6.76 -3.47
CA ILE A 15 -18.02 -6.06 -2.28
C ILE A 15 -16.98 -5.00 -2.67
N LEU A 16 -16.01 -5.36 -3.53
CA LEU A 16 -14.99 -4.42 -4.00
C LEU A 16 -15.61 -3.20 -4.72
N VAL A 17 -16.61 -3.43 -5.58
CA VAL A 17 -17.34 -2.36 -6.26
C VAL A 17 -18.11 -1.49 -5.26
N ALA A 18 -18.72 -2.08 -4.24
CA ALA A 18 -19.40 -1.34 -3.19
C ALA A 18 -18.42 -0.47 -2.36
N LEU A 19 -17.25 -1.00 -2.00
CA LEU A 19 -16.21 -0.26 -1.29
C LEU A 19 -15.64 0.92 -2.11
N CYS A 20 -15.62 0.80 -3.44
CA CYS A 20 -15.23 1.89 -4.34
C CYS A 20 -16.20 3.08 -4.37
N HIS A 21 -17.30 3.07 -3.61
CA HIS A 21 -18.08 4.29 -3.35
C HIS A 21 -17.30 5.30 -2.48
N ASP A 22 -16.40 4.81 -1.63
CA ASP A 22 -15.43 5.66 -0.94
C ASP A 22 -14.32 6.09 -1.90
N ARG A 23 -14.07 7.40 -1.99
CA ARG A 23 -13.14 8.01 -2.96
C ARG A 23 -11.72 7.47 -2.79
N TYR A 24 -11.33 7.26 -1.54
CA TYR A 24 -9.99 6.89 -1.16
C TYR A 24 -9.74 5.40 -1.44
N THR A 25 -10.68 4.56 -1.04
CA THR A 25 -10.67 3.13 -1.37
C THR A 25 -10.69 2.93 -2.88
N ARG A 26 -11.48 3.70 -3.62
CA ARG A 26 -11.47 3.67 -5.09
C ARG A 26 -10.09 4.02 -5.67
N ALA A 27 -9.45 5.08 -5.17
CA ALA A 27 -8.12 5.47 -5.64
C ALA A 27 -7.09 4.35 -5.38
N LYS A 28 -7.10 3.75 -4.19
CA LYS A 28 -6.27 2.59 -3.85
C LYS A 28 -6.50 1.40 -4.79
N VAL A 29 -7.76 1.05 -5.04
CA VAL A 29 -8.13 -0.07 -5.92
C VAL A 29 -7.67 0.18 -7.36
N VAL A 30 -7.82 1.40 -7.87
CA VAL A 30 -7.36 1.77 -9.21
C VAL A 30 -5.84 1.72 -9.32
N ASP A 31 -5.10 2.24 -8.34
CA ASP A 31 -3.63 2.13 -8.29
C ASP A 31 -3.16 0.68 -8.32
N MET A 32 -3.76 -0.17 -7.46
CA MET A 32 -3.48 -1.61 -7.42
C MET A 32 -3.79 -2.31 -8.75
N ALA A 33 -4.91 -1.98 -9.40
CA ALA A 33 -5.28 -2.52 -10.70
C ALA A 33 -4.28 -2.10 -11.79
N ASN A 34 -3.85 -0.84 -11.79
CA ASN A 34 -2.84 -0.34 -12.73
C ASN A 34 -1.50 -1.05 -12.54
N LYS A 35 -1.07 -1.30 -11.30
CA LYS A 35 0.16 -2.05 -11.01
C LYS A 35 0.09 -3.49 -11.51
N LEU A 36 -1.07 -4.15 -11.35
CA LEU A 36 -1.29 -5.49 -11.92
C LEU A 36 -1.26 -5.48 -13.45
N ALA A 37 -1.88 -4.48 -14.08
CA ALA A 37 -1.90 -4.33 -15.54
C ALA A 37 -0.51 -3.98 -16.13
N ALA A 38 0.30 -3.23 -15.38
CA ALA A 38 1.66 -2.86 -15.75
C ALA A 38 2.70 -3.93 -15.40
N ALA A 39 2.28 -5.10 -14.93
CA ALA A 39 3.20 -6.14 -14.51
C ALA A 39 4.13 -6.57 -15.65
N PRO A 40 5.39 -6.95 -15.35
CA PRO A 40 6.35 -7.35 -16.38
C PRO A 40 5.80 -8.49 -17.26
N PRO A 41 6.12 -8.53 -18.57
CA PRO A 41 5.64 -9.58 -19.48
C PRO A 41 6.00 -11.01 -19.07
N ARG A 42 6.98 -11.15 -18.17
CA ARG A 42 7.41 -12.43 -17.59
C ARG A 42 6.44 -12.98 -16.55
N CYS A 43 5.43 -12.22 -16.15
CA CYS A 43 4.38 -12.64 -15.25
C CYS A 43 3.17 -13.09 -16.09
N ASN A 44 2.80 -14.38 -15.98
CA ASN A 44 1.54 -14.84 -16.55
C ASN A 44 0.37 -14.29 -15.71
N GLY A 45 -0.74 -13.93 -16.35
CA GLY A 45 -1.89 -13.30 -15.69
C GLY A 45 -2.44 -14.06 -14.48
N HIS A 46 -2.27 -15.38 -14.43
CA HIS A 46 -2.77 -16.24 -13.35
C HIS A 46 -1.88 -16.27 -12.10
N ASP A 47 -0.61 -15.87 -12.21
CA ASP A 47 0.38 -15.99 -11.13
C ASP A 47 0.73 -14.62 -10.53
N LEU A 48 -0.01 -13.58 -10.92
CA LEU A 48 0.19 -12.22 -10.44
C LEU A 48 -0.45 -12.01 -9.08
N ALA A 49 0.34 -11.47 -8.15
CA ALA A 49 -0.12 -11.02 -6.86
C ALA A 49 0.43 -9.63 -6.54
N LEU A 50 -0.23 -8.93 -5.63
CA LEU A 50 0.28 -7.69 -5.06
C LEU A 50 1.08 -8.00 -3.81
N CYS A 51 2.25 -7.38 -3.69
CA CYS A 51 3.08 -7.51 -2.50
C CYS A 51 2.45 -6.74 -1.33
N VAL A 52 2.26 -7.40 -0.20
CA VAL A 52 1.64 -6.78 0.99
C VAL A 52 2.53 -5.73 1.65
N GLN A 53 3.83 -5.71 1.33
CA GLN A 53 4.80 -4.80 1.93
C GLN A 53 5.04 -3.54 1.09
N CYS A 54 5.09 -3.67 -0.24
CA CYS A 54 5.40 -2.55 -1.14
C CYS A 54 4.28 -2.22 -2.14
N ALA A 55 3.17 -2.95 -2.09
CA ALA A 55 2.03 -2.83 -3.00
C ALA A 55 2.34 -3.01 -4.50
N GLN A 56 3.55 -3.45 -4.88
CA GLN A 56 3.91 -3.73 -6.27
C GLN A 56 3.41 -5.09 -6.73
N ALA A 57 3.05 -5.20 -8.01
CA ALA A 57 2.70 -6.47 -8.62
C ALA A 57 3.95 -7.33 -8.84
N PHE A 58 3.85 -8.62 -8.54
CA PHE A 58 4.93 -9.59 -8.74
C PHE A 58 4.36 -10.97 -9.08
N SER A 59 5.17 -11.84 -9.66
CA SER A 59 4.78 -13.23 -9.91
C SER A 59 5.06 -14.09 -8.67
N VAL A 60 4.08 -14.88 -8.22
CA VAL A 60 4.27 -15.82 -7.11
C VAL A 60 5.12 -17.03 -7.50
N ILE A 61 5.21 -17.33 -8.80
CA ILE A 61 6.06 -18.40 -9.35
C ILE A 61 7.47 -17.87 -9.63
N TRP A 62 7.59 -16.70 -10.28
CA TRP A 62 8.88 -16.09 -10.56
C TRP A 62 9.31 -15.15 -9.43
N ARG A 63 10.02 -15.72 -8.46
CA ARG A 63 10.64 -15.00 -7.34
C ARG A 63 11.91 -14.31 -7.85
N SER A 64 11.84 -13.02 -8.17
CA SER A 64 13.07 -12.21 -8.18
C SER A 64 13.52 -12.05 -6.73
N ASP A 65 14.54 -12.83 -6.35
CA ASP A 65 15.13 -12.73 -5.03
C ASP A 65 15.58 -11.28 -4.80
N ASN A 66 15.02 -10.67 -3.74
CA ASN A 66 15.41 -9.34 -3.25
C ASN A 66 15.07 -8.13 -4.14
N SER A 67 13.96 -8.14 -4.89
CA SER A 67 13.48 -6.93 -5.57
C SER A 67 12.50 -6.08 -4.76
N CYS A 68 11.95 -6.60 -3.66
CA CYS A 68 10.96 -5.86 -2.86
C CYS A 68 11.67 -4.86 -1.97
N ARG A 69 11.48 -3.56 -2.24
CA ARG A 69 11.85 -2.48 -1.32
C ARG A 69 10.66 -2.08 -0.47
N PHE A 70 10.79 -2.16 0.84
CA PHE A 70 9.72 -1.82 1.78
C PHE A 70 10.26 -1.13 3.03
N HIS A 71 9.37 -0.44 3.73
CA HIS A 71 9.63 0.09 5.07
C HIS A 71 9.02 -0.89 6.10
N PRO A 72 9.79 -1.43 7.06
CA PRO A 72 9.26 -2.30 8.11
C PRO A 72 8.53 -1.54 9.22
N GLY A 73 8.69 -0.21 9.21
CA GLY A 73 8.25 0.71 10.24
C GLY A 73 6.82 1.21 10.08
N SER A 74 6.45 2.17 10.92
CA SER A 74 5.23 2.98 10.78
C SER A 74 5.57 4.42 10.40
N ARG A 75 4.60 5.14 9.86
CA ARG A 75 4.71 6.57 9.58
C ARG A 75 4.05 7.37 10.71
N PHE A 76 4.70 8.45 11.12
CA PHE A 76 4.14 9.43 12.06
C PHE A 76 4.15 10.82 11.45
N ALA A 77 3.25 11.69 11.89
CA ALA A 77 3.16 13.07 11.38
C ALA A 77 4.41 13.87 11.76
N ASP A 78 5.04 14.52 10.77
CA ASP A 78 6.15 15.43 11.03
C ASP A 78 5.62 16.78 11.51
N MET A 79 5.52 16.98 12.83
CA MET A 79 4.95 18.21 13.40
C MET A 79 5.75 19.49 13.08
N ASP A 80 6.95 19.36 12.50
CA ASP A 80 7.74 20.49 11.99
C ASP A 80 7.42 20.83 10.52
N ASP A 81 6.58 20.04 9.83
CA ASP A 81 6.16 20.29 8.45
C ASP A 81 5.05 21.36 8.38
N ASP A 82 5.19 22.29 7.43
CA ASP A 82 4.25 23.40 7.23
C ASP A 82 2.81 22.94 6.97
N THR A 83 2.61 21.71 6.48
CA THR A 83 1.27 21.10 6.29
C THR A 83 0.45 21.09 7.58
N TRP A 84 1.12 20.99 8.74
CA TRP A 84 0.48 20.88 10.05
C TRP A 84 0.64 22.14 10.91
N ALA A 85 1.15 23.25 10.36
CA ALA A 85 1.47 24.46 11.13
C ALA A 85 0.28 25.04 11.93
N ASP A 86 -0.94 24.91 11.40
CA ASP A 86 -2.17 25.38 12.04
C ASP A 86 -2.88 24.30 12.89
N TYR A 87 -2.28 23.10 13.00
CA TYR A 87 -2.88 21.97 13.70
C TYR A 87 -2.57 22.00 15.19
N GLY A 88 -3.60 22.25 16.01
CA GLY A 88 -3.49 22.33 17.48
C GLY A 88 -3.92 21.06 18.23
N GLY A 89 -4.12 19.93 17.53
CA GLY A 89 -4.55 18.66 18.13
C GLY A 89 -3.39 17.70 18.42
N GLU A 90 -3.71 16.43 18.67
CA GLU A 90 -2.73 15.38 18.91
C GLU A 90 -2.17 14.83 17.58
N PRO A 91 -0.86 14.59 17.42
CA PRO A 91 -0.28 14.11 16.15
C PRO A 91 -0.93 12.83 15.60
N LYS A 92 -1.35 11.92 16.47
CA LYS A 92 -2.05 10.67 16.12
C LYS A 92 -3.34 10.88 15.30
N ASP A 93 -3.99 12.03 15.45
CA ASP A 93 -5.22 12.35 14.74
C ASP A 93 -4.92 12.72 13.27
N LEU A 94 -3.66 13.05 12.96
CA LEU A 94 -3.15 13.27 11.60
C LEU A 94 -2.67 11.98 10.93
N GLU A 95 -2.39 10.93 11.70
CA GLU A 95 -1.88 9.63 11.23
C GLU A 95 -2.96 8.75 10.59
N THR A 96 -3.81 9.38 9.76
CA THR A 96 -4.84 8.70 8.99
C THR A 96 -4.31 8.27 7.64
N ASP A 97 -4.85 7.15 7.14
CA ASP A 97 -4.60 6.63 5.81
C ASP A 97 -4.84 7.70 4.72
N GLU A 98 -5.88 8.52 4.89
CA GLU A 98 -6.26 9.58 3.95
C GLU A 98 -5.15 10.64 3.84
N TYR A 99 -4.70 11.19 4.96
CA TYR A 99 -3.64 12.20 4.99
C TYR A 99 -2.30 11.64 4.54
N MET A 100 -1.99 10.39 4.89
CA MET A 100 -0.77 9.72 4.43
C MET A 100 -0.71 9.48 2.91
N ALA A 101 -1.83 9.54 2.20
CA ALA A 101 -1.85 9.48 0.74
C ALA A 101 -1.89 10.87 0.09
N GLU A 102 -2.51 11.85 0.74
CA GLU A 102 -2.62 13.21 0.23
C GLU A 102 -1.32 14.00 0.43
N TRP A 103 -0.70 13.88 1.59
CA TRP A 103 0.55 14.56 1.96
C TRP A 103 1.59 13.57 2.47
N PRO A 104 2.06 12.62 1.63
CA PRO A 104 2.99 11.58 2.07
C PRO A 104 4.29 12.14 2.67
N ASP A 105 4.78 13.28 2.20
CA ASP A 105 6.03 13.89 2.69
C ASP A 105 5.88 14.66 4.00
N ALA A 106 4.66 14.93 4.44
CA ALA A 106 4.36 15.48 5.77
C ALA A 106 4.41 14.40 6.88
N PHE A 107 4.85 13.19 6.54
CA PHE A 107 5.08 12.08 7.45
C PHE A 107 6.52 11.58 7.35
N ILE A 108 7.01 11.02 8.46
CA ILE A 108 8.34 10.40 8.57
C ILE A 108 8.20 8.93 8.92
N TRP A 109 9.05 8.09 8.32
CA TRP A 109 9.17 6.68 8.67
C TRP A 109 10.05 6.48 9.91
N ASP A 110 9.55 5.80 10.93
CA ASP A 110 10.33 5.48 12.15
C ASP A 110 11.53 4.54 11.90
N CYS A 111 11.51 3.79 10.80
CA CYS A 111 12.54 2.80 10.50
C CYS A 111 13.82 3.38 9.87
N CYS A 112 13.74 4.57 9.27
CA CYS A 112 14.88 5.18 8.58
C CYS A 112 14.87 6.72 8.56
N GLU A 113 13.90 7.37 9.21
CA GLU A 113 13.74 8.82 9.30
C GLU A 113 13.54 9.53 7.95
N GLU A 114 13.26 8.76 6.90
CA GLU A 114 12.97 9.29 5.57
C GLU A 114 11.51 9.75 5.46
N ARG A 115 11.26 10.65 4.51
CA ARG A 115 9.92 11.16 4.19
C ARG A 115 8.98 10.05 3.71
N GLY A 116 7.68 10.22 3.90
CA GLY A 116 6.71 9.15 3.64
C GLY A 116 6.64 8.70 2.17
N SER A 117 7.01 9.53 1.19
CA SER A 117 7.11 9.12 -0.23
C SER A 117 8.40 8.36 -0.58
N ALA A 118 9.39 8.32 0.31
CA ALA A 118 10.67 7.70 0.05
C ALA A 118 10.54 6.20 -0.22
N ALA A 119 11.39 5.69 -1.12
CA ALA A 119 11.43 4.26 -1.42
C ALA A 119 11.86 3.45 -0.18
N GLY A 120 11.35 2.23 -0.06
CA GLY A 120 11.62 1.35 1.08
C GLY A 120 13.09 1.22 1.44
N CYS A 121 13.39 1.32 2.74
CA CYS A 121 14.73 1.28 3.30
C CYS A 121 15.29 -0.15 3.44
N GLN A 122 14.43 -1.17 3.44
CA GLN A 122 14.83 -2.57 3.44
C GLN A 122 14.52 -3.24 2.11
N THR A 123 15.33 -4.24 1.79
CA THR A 123 15.19 -5.06 0.58
C THR A 123 14.98 -6.52 0.96
N GLY A 124 14.03 -7.20 0.33
CA GLY A 124 13.75 -8.61 0.55
C GLY A 124 12.89 -9.23 -0.54
N PRO A 125 12.44 -10.49 -0.35
CA PRO A 125 11.50 -11.12 -1.27
C PRO A 125 10.11 -10.48 -1.15
N HIS A 126 9.38 -10.41 -2.26
CA HIS A 126 7.97 -10.04 -2.24
C HIS A 126 7.14 -11.07 -1.46
N LYS A 127 6.10 -10.62 -0.77
CA LYS A 127 5.18 -11.45 0.03
C LYS A 127 3.74 -11.21 -0.43
N SER A 128 3.00 -12.27 -0.72
CA SER A 128 1.54 -12.22 -0.88
C SER A 128 0.87 -12.60 0.44
N GLN A 129 -0.39 -12.19 0.65
CA GLN A 129 -1.19 -12.80 1.72
C GLN A 129 -1.35 -14.29 1.40
N SER A 130 -1.05 -15.14 2.37
CA SER A 130 -1.19 -16.60 2.32
C SER A 130 -2.57 -17.06 2.72
#